data_AF-A0A956ZBP9-F1
#
_entry.id   AF-A0A956ZBP9-F1
#
_cell.length_a   1.000
_cell.length_b   1.000
_cell.length_c   1.000
_cell.angle_alpha   90.00
_cell.angle_beta   90.00
_cell.angle_gamma   90.00
#
_symmetry.space_group_name_H-M   'P 1'
#
loop_
_entity.id
_entity.type
_entity.pdbx_description
1 polymer ?
#
loop_
_entity_poly.entity_id
_entity_poly.type
_entity_poly.pdbx_seq_one_letter_code
_entity_poly.pdbx_strand_id
1 'polypeptide(L)'
;GSGSPDSQAAPDATVKLLREMSRRDVFPAYFDSFPILGVDGSLAPVGVDPPNPIIEPAIGKVYAKTGTTVLGTFFKAQVFAGYIDAKSGRRLVYALYVNDIGTLQDISEALEVFNDEGEISAIIYDLN
;
A
#
# COMPACT_ATOMS: atom_id res chain seq x y z
N GLY A 1 3.38 -17.47 -7.07
CA GLY A 1 2.31 -16.46 -6.94
C GLY A 1 2.48 -15.52 -5.75
N SER A 2 3.26 -15.87 -4.73
CA SER A 2 3.43 -15.04 -3.51
C SER A 2 4.32 -13.80 -3.67
N GLY A 3 5.00 -13.64 -4.82
CA GLY A 3 5.96 -12.54 -5.07
C GLY A 3 7.39 -12.93 -4.71
N SER A 4 8.07 -13.69 -5.57
CA SER A 4 9.50 -13.99 -5.38
C SER A 4 10.36 -12.75 -5.67
N PRO A 5 11.60 -12.64 -5.14
CA PRO A 5 12.42 -11.44 -5.34
C PRO A 5 12.82 -11.12 -6.79
N ASP A 6 12.72 -12.10 -7.68
CA ASP A 6 12.91 -11.97 -9.13
C ASP A 6 11.62 -11.64 -9.89
N SER A 7 10.46 -11.66 -9.23
CA SER A 7 9.18 -11.26 -9.81
C SER A 7 9.18 -9.77 -10.16
N GLN A 8 8.70 -9.43 -11.34
CA GLN A 8 8.59 -8.05 -11.80
C GLN A 8 7.20 -7.78 -12.35
N ALA A 9 6.63 -6.64 -11.96
CA ALA A 9 5.39 -6.12 -12.51
C ALA A 9 5.51 -4.60 -12.62
N ALA A 10 5.01 -4.06 -13.73
CA ALA A 10 4.86 -2.62 -13.87
C ALA A 10 3.63 -2.14 -13.06
N PRO A 11 3.66 -0.98 -12.40
CA PRO A 11 2.53 -0.47 -11.64
C PRO A 11 1.24 -0.37 -12.46
N ASP A 12 1.34 -0.03 -13.75
CA ASP A 12 0.20 0.07 -14.65
C ASP A 12 -0.45 -1.30 -14.94
N ALA A 13 0.33 -2.38 -15.00
CA ALA A 13 -0.17 -3.74 -15.13
C ALA A 13 -0.97 -4.14 -13.88
N THR A 14 -0.48 -3.79 -12.69
CA THR A 14 -1.19 -4.03 -11.42
C THR A 14 -2.47 -3.20 -11.33
N VAL A 15 -2.44 -1.92 -11.71
CA VAL A 15 -3.65 -1.08 -11.78
C VAL A 15 -4.67 -1.64 -12.77
N LYS A 16 -4.24 -2.15 -13.93
CA LYS A 16 -5.12 -2.82 -14.89
C LYS A 16 -5.77 -4.05 -14.27
N LEU A 17 -5.00 -4.92 -13.61
CA LEU A 17 -5.53 -6.09 -12.90
C LEU A 17 -6.57 -5.70 -11.86
N LEU A 18 -6.25 -4.77 -10.96
CA LEU A 18 -7.16 -4.33 -9.90
C LEU A 18 -8.44 -3.71 -10.48
N ARG A 19 -8.33 -2.90 -11.53
CA ARG A 19 -9.49 -2.33 -12.23
C ARG A 19 -10.36 -3.40 -12.87
N GLU A 20 -9.78 -4.46 -13.40
CA GLU A 20 -10.55 -5.58 -13.97
C GLU A 20 -11.18 -6.45 -12.88
N MET A 21 -10.52 -6.61 -11.74
CA MET A 21 -11.08 -7.31 -10.58
C MET A 21 -12.28 -6.57 -9.99
N SER A 22 -12.28 -5.24 -9.99
CA SER A 22 -13.40 -4.44 -9.45
C SER A 22 -14.71 -4.55 -10.24
N ARG A 23 -14.67 -5.19 -11.41
CA ARG A 23 -15.82 -5.44 -12.28
C ARG A 23 -16.34 -6.87 -12.22
N ARG A 24 -15.77 -7.72 -11.35
CA ARG A 24 -16.16 -9.13 -11.22
C ARG A 24 -17.13 -9.31 -10.07
N ASP A 25 -17.98 -10.33 -10.17
CA ASP A 25 -18.92 -10.69 -9.11
C ASP A 25 -18.23 -11.04 -7.78
N VAL A 26 -16.98 -11.51 -7.84
CA VAL A 26 -16.15 -11.82 -6.68
C VAL A 26 -15.51 -10.58 -6.03
N PHE A 27 -15.71 -9.38 -6.60
CA PHE A 27 -15.08 -8.16 -6.11
C PHE A 27 -15.35 -7.88 -4.63
N PRO A 28 -16.56 -8.03 -4.06
CA PRO A 28 -16.78 -7.75 -2.64
C PRO A 28 -15.84 -8.56 -1.74
N ALA A 29 -15.79 -9.88 -1.92
CA ALA A 29 -14.89 -10.74 -1.16
C ALA A 29 -13.40 -10.46 -1.45
N TYR A 30 -13.07 -10.11 -2.70
CA TYR A 30 -11.71 -9.71 -3.07
C TYR A 30 -11.29 -8.41 -2.36
N PHE A 31 -12.15 -7.39 -2.37
CA PHE A 31 -11.93 -6.10 -1.74
C PHE A 31 -11.81 -6.22 -0.22
N ASP A 32 -12.71 -6.98 0.41
CA ASP A 32 -12.72 -7.21 1.86
C ASP A 32 -11.48 -7.96 2.37
N SER A 33 -10.67 -8.54 1.48
CA SER A 33 -9.41 -9.20 1.84
C SER A 33 -8.21 -8.26 1.96
N PHE A 34 -8.35 -7.00 1.55
CA PHE A 34 -7.25 -6.03 1.59
C PHE A 34 -7.07 -5.47 3.02
N PRO A 35 -5.83 -5.43 3.53
CA PRO A 35 -5.52 -4.69 4.74
C PRO A 35 -5.94 -3.21 4.62
N ILE A 36 -6.38 -2.64 5.73
CA ILE A 36 -6.89 -1.29 5.83
C ILE A 36 -5.91 -0.41 6.61
N LEU A 37 -5.53 0.73 6.01
CA LEU A 37 -4.56 1.68 6.58
C LEU A 37 -4.96 2.15 7.98
N GLY A 38 -4.06 1.94 8.95
CA GLY A 38 -4.23 2.30 10.35
C GLY A 38 -5.28 1.48 11.10
N VAL A 39 -5.76 0.36 10.51
CA VAL A 39 -6.85 -0.44 11.09
C VAL A 39 -6.44 -1.90 11.28
N ASP A 40 -5.97 -2.59 10.23
CA ASP A 40 -5.70 -4.02 10.32
C ASP A 40 -4.57 -4.52 9.41
N GLY A 41 -4.29 -5.82 9.54
CA GLY A 41 -3.30 -6.53 8.75
C GLY A 41 -1.92 -5.87 8.81
N SER A 42 -1.24 -5.85 7.66
CA SER A 42 0.09 -5.27 7.52
C SER A 42 0.11 -3.73 7.54
N LEU A 43 -1.05 -3.07 7.53
CA LEU A 43 -1.14 -1.61 7.54
C LEU A 43 -1.61 -1.05 8.89
N ALA A 44 -1.94 -1.90 9.85
CA ALA A 44 -2.38 -1.51 11.18
C ALA A 44 -1.46 -0.49 11.89
N PRO A 45 -0.11 -0.62 11.88
CA PRO A 45 0.74 0.32 12.61
C PRO A 45 0.96 1.65 11.87
N VAL A 46 0.67 1.71 10.56
CA VAL A 46 1.06 2.84 9.69
C VAL A 46 0.26 4.09 10.04
N GLY A 47 0.96 5.16 10.45
CA GLY A 47 0.38 6.41 10.92
C GLY A 47 -0.32 6.37 12.28
N VAL A 48 -0.25 5.23 12.98
CA VAL A 48 -0.85 5.04 14.32
C VAL A 48 0.23 5.00 15.40
N ASP A 49 1.35 4.32 15.14
CA ASP A 49 2.47 4.21 16.07
C ASP A 49 3.81 4.41 15.33
N PRO A 50 4.37 5.63 15.33
CA PRO A 50 3.84 6.84 15.97
C PRO A 50 2.64 7.45 15.21
N PRO A 51 1.78 8.24 15.88
CA PRO A 51 0.71 8.99 15.22
C PRO A 51 1.26 9.94 14.16
N ASN A 52 0.63 9.96 12.98
CA ASN A 52 1.00 10.84 11.88
C ASN A 52 -0.20 11.69 11.42
N PRO A 53 -0.16 13.03 11.56
CA PRO A 53 -1.28 13.92 11.22
C PRO A 53 -1.56 14.03 9.72
N ILE A 54 -0.62 13.66 8.84
CA ILE A 54 -0.85 13.59 7.39
C ILE A 54 -1.69 12.33 7.08
N ILE A 55 -1.43 11.23 7.78
CA ILE A 55 -2.11 9.94 7.57
C ILE A 55 -3.48 9.88 8.25
N GLU A 56 -3.62 10.50 9.43
CA GLU A 56 -4.83 10.46 10.27
C GLU A 56 -6.15 10.61 9.47
N PRO A 57 -6.31 11.58 8.53
CA PRO A 57 -7.57 11.75 7.80
C PRO A 57 -7.91 10.59 6.84
N ALA A 58 -6.92 9.77 6.47
CA ALA A 58 -7.03 8.66 5.54
C ALA A 58 -7.08 7.28 6.22
N ILE A 59 -6.99 7.22 7.55
CA ILE A 59 -7.19 5.97 8.31
C ILE A 59 -8.57 5.39 7.98
N GLY A 60 -8.61 4.10 7.65
CA GLY A 60 -9.84 3.44 7.23
C GLY A 60 -10.31 3.76 5.81
N LYS A 61 -9.53 4.49 5.01
CA LYS A 61 -9.88 4.91 3.63
C LYS A 61 -9.01 4.29 2.55
N VAL A 62 -7.88 3.71 2.94
CA VAL A 62 -6.91 3.08 2.03
C VAL A 62 -6.90 1.57 2.28
N TYR A 63 -7.16 0.81 1.21
CA TYR A 63 -7.26 -0.65 1.21
C TYR A 63 -6.18 -1.18 0.29
N ALA A 64 -5.06 -1.65 0.85
CA ALA A 64 -3.90 -1.99 0.04
C ALA A 64 -3.20 -3.25 0.55
N LYS A 65 -2.86 -4.12 -0.40
CA LYS A 65 -1.94 -5.21 -0.12
C LYS A 65 -0.53 -4.65 -0.17
N THR A 66 0.24 -4.99 0.85
CA THR A 66 1.66 -4.67 0.94
C THR A 66 2.52 -5.74 0.27
N GLY A 67 3.65 -5.34 -0.32
CA GLY A 67 4.70 -6.23 -0.80
C GLY A 67 6.06 -5.72 -0.31
N THR A 68 6.76 -6.53 0.47
CA THR A 68 8.04 -6.17 1.10
C THR A 68 9.08 -7.21 0.70
N THR A 69 10.19 -6.77 0.10
CA THR A 69 11.30 -7.65 -0.29
C THR A 69 12.61 -7.12 0.29
N VAL A 70 13.26 -7.93 1.13
CA VAL A 70 14.59 -7.65 1.68
C VAL A 70 15.54 -8.79 1.28
N LEU A 71 16.71 -8.43 0.74
CA LEU A 71 17.77 -9.34 0.29
C LEU A 71 18.98 -9.18 1.19
N GLY A 72 19.11 -10.06 2.20
CA GLY A 72 20.09 -9.85 3.28
C GLY A 72 19.72 -8.61 4.08
N THR A 73 20.53 -7.55 4.00
CA THR A 73 20.22 -6.23 4.57
C THR A 73 19.73 -5.22 3.52
N PHE A 74 19.68 -5.59 2.24
CA PHE A 74 19.25 -4.67 1.18
C PHE A 74 17.72 -4.67 1.04
N PHE A 75 17.09 -3.53 1.33
CA PHE A 75 15.67 -3.31 1.13
C PHE A 75 15.38 -3.09 -0.36
N LYS A 76 15.00 -4.18 -1.02
CA LYS A 76 14.86 -4.22 -2.47
C LYS A 76 13.56 -3.58 -2.95
N ALA A 77 12.44 -3.83 -2.27
CA ALA A 77 11.15 -3.33 -2.72
C ALA A 77 10.16 -3.18 -1.57
N GLN A 78 9.35 -2.14 -1.66
CA GLN A 78 8.21 -1.86 -0.80
C GLN A 78 7.08 -1.33 -1.70
N VAL A 79 5.89 -1.90 -1.55
CA VAL A 79 4.79 -1.70 -2.49
C VAL A 79 3.46 -1.65 -1.76
N PHE A 80 2.64 -0.63 -2.04
CA PHE A 80 1.20 -0.62 -1.77
C PHE A 80 0.42 -0.74 -3.08
N ALA A 81 -0.50 -1.69 -3.17
CA ALA A 81 -1.41 -1.79 -4.31
C ALA A 81 -2.83 -2.13 -3.87
N GLY A 82 -3.81 -1.40 -4.38
CA GLY A 82 -5.22 -1.61 -4.04
C GLY A 82 -6.10 -0.43 -4.40
N TYR A 83 -6.90 0.03 -3.44
CA TYR A 83 -7.96 1.01 -3.62
C TYR A 83 -7.91 2.10 -2.56
N ILE A 84 -8.39 3.30 -2.93
CA ILE A 84 -8.55 4.43 -2.02
C ILE A 84 -9.98 4.96 -2.16
N ASP A 85 -10.71 5.02 -1.06
CA ASP A 85 -11.98 5.76 -0.97
C ASP A 85 -11.67 7.23 -0.74
N ALA A 86 -11.48 7.97 -1.83
CA ALA A 86 -11.00 9.35 -1.80
C ALA A 86 -12.03 10.32 -1.21
N LYS A 87 -11.55 11.48 -0.75
CA LYS A 87 -12.36 12.49 -0.05
C LYS A 87 -13.52 13.02 -0.90
N SER A 88 -13.41 13.04 -2.23
CA SER A 88 -14.52 13.40 -3.14
C SER A 88 -15.65 12.38 -3.19
N GLY A 89 -15.46 11.19 -2.64
CA GLY A 89 -16.37 10.05 -2.77
C GLY A 89 -16.05 9.12 -3.96
N ARG A 90 -14.99 9.39 -4.73
CA ARG A 90 -14.52 8.45 -5.77
C ARG A 90 -13.68 7.33 -5.16
N ARG A 91 -13.92 6.10 -5.61
CA ARG A 91 -12.98 4.99 -5.38
C ARG A 91 -11.91 4.97 -6.46
N LEU A 92 -10.67 5.16 -6.05
CA LEU A 92 -9.49 5.09 -6.92
C LEU A 92 -8.92 3.67 -6.92
N VAL A 93 -8.28 3.31 -8.03
CA VAL A 93 -7.40 2.14 -8.13
C VAL A 93 -5.98 2.67 -8.20
N TYR A 94 -5.09 2.18 -7.34
CA TYR A 94 -3.74 2.72 -7.24
C TYR A 94 -2.68 1.65 -6.97
N ALA A 95 -1.45 2.01 -7.31
CA ALA A 95 -0.25 1.22 -7.08
C ALA A 95 0.91 2.19 -6.83
N LEU A 96 1.59 2.03 -5.71
CA LEU A 96 2.79 2.77 -5.30
C LEU A 96 3.91 1.77 -5.11
N TYR A 97 4.98 1.92 -5.88
CA TYR A 97 6.09 0.97 -5.97
C TYR A 97 7.39 1.71 -5.69
N VAL A 98 8.06 1.36 -4.61
CA VAL A 98 9.38 1.89 -4.24
C VAL A 98 10.38 0.73 -4.33
N ASN A 99 11.37 0.87 -5.20
CA ASN A 99 12.40 -0.14 -5.42
C ASN A 99 13.79 0.41 -5.07
N ASP A 100 14.71 -0.49 -4.77
CA ASP A 100 16.13 -0.20 -4.55
C ASP A 100 16.35 0.87 -3.47
N ILE A 101 15.63 0.72 -2.35
CA ILE A 101 15.56 1.69 -1.25
C ILE A 101 16.92 1.86 -0.59
N GLY A 102 17.68 0.78 -0.43
CA GLY A 102 19.03 0.84 0.13
C GLY A 102 19.32 -0.25 1.14
N THR A 103 20.42 -0.11 1.87
CA THR A 103 20.80 -1.06 2.92
C THR A 103 20.21 -0.63 4.25
N LEU A 104 19.36 -1.48 4.84
CA LEU A 104 18.81 -1.27 6.17
C LEU A 104 19.92 -1.38 7.21
N GLN A 105 20.00 -0.39 8.09
CA GLN A 105 20.79 -0.49 9.32
C GLN A 105 19.97 -1.07 10.47
N ASP A 106 18.66 -0.82 10.46
CA ASP A 106 17.70 -1.35 11.43
C ASP A 106 16.37 -1.74 10.74
N ILE A 107 15.61 -2.66 11.34
CA ILE A 107 14.29 -3.05 10.85
C ILE A 107 13.27 -1.90 10.95
N SER A 108 13.48 -0.95 11.85
CA SER A 108 12.61 0.24 12.00
C SER A 108 12.64 1.13 10.76
N GLU A 109 13.74 1.17 10.01
CA GLU A 109 13.82 1.92 8.75
C GLU A 109 12.84 1.36 7.70
N ALA A 110 12.48 0.07 7.78
CA ALA A 110 11.43 -0.47 6.94
C ALA A 110 10.06 0.15 7.28
N LEU A 111 9.79 0.42 8.56
CA LEU A 111 8.55 1.07 8.99
C LEU A 111 8.48 2.53 8.54
N GLU A 112 9.61 3.22 8.42
CA GLU A 112 9.65 4.58 7.86
C GLU A 112 9.15 4.60 6.42
N VAL A 113 9.63 3.67 5.57
CA VAL A 113 9.16 3.57 4.18
C VAL A 113 7.67 3.23 4.11
N PHE A 114 7.15 2.39 5.01
CA PHE A 114 5.71 2.15 5.12
C PHE A 114 4.93 3.42 5.47
N ASN A 115 5.46 4.25 6.37
CA ASN A 115 4.84 5.53 6.72
C ASN A 115 4.90 6.51 5.55
N ASP A 116 6.00 6.59 4.81
CA ASP A 116 6.09 7.42 3.60
C ASP A 116 5.06 6.99 2.54
N GLU A 117 4.90 5.69 2.29
CA GLU A 117 3.85 5.17 1.40
C GLU A 117 2.43 5.45 1.94
N GLY A 118 2.27 5.43 3.26
CA GLY A 118 1.06 5.83 3.96
C GLY A 118 0.73 7.31 3.76
N GLU A 119 1.71 8.20 3.89
CA GLU A 119 1.56 9.63 3.67
C GLU A 119 1.19 9.94 2.22
N ILE A 120 1.88 9.33 1.24
CA ILE A 120 1.54 9.49 -0.18
C ILE A 120 0.11 9.01 -0.45
N SER A 121 -0.30 7.88 0.15
CA SER A 121 -1.67 7.36 0.03
C SER A 121 -2.69 8.33 0.64
N ALA A 122 -2.37 8.95 1.78
CA ALA A 122 -3.21 9.94 2.44
C ALA A 122 -3.32 11.25 1.66
N ILE A 123 -2.23 11.68 1.02
CA ILE A 123 -2.22 12.84 0.11
C ILE A 123 -3.10 12.54 -1.12
N ILE A 124 -3.01 11.34 -1.70
CA ILE A 124 -3.88 10.94 -2.82
C ILE A 124 -5.36 10.95 -2.38
N TYR A 125 -5.66 10.45 -1.18
CA TYR A 125 -6.99 10.50 -0.58
C TYR A 125 -7.52 11.94 -0.48
N ASP A 126 -6.73 12.88 0.05
CA ASP A 126 -7.17 14.25 0.31
C ASP A 126 -7.35 15.07 -0.98
N LEU A 127 -6.46 14.85 -1.97
CA LEU A 127 -6.49 15.57 -3.26
C LEU A 127 -7.59 15.10 -4.22
N ASN A 128 -8.28 13.98 -3.95
CA ASN A 128 -9.17 13.34 -4.93
C ASN A 128 -10.56 13.05 -4.47
#